data_AF-A0A921HXF9-F1
#
_entry.id   AF-A0A921HXF9-F1
#
_cell.length_a   1.000
_cell.length_b   1.000
_cell.length_c   1.000
_cell.angle_alpha   90.00
_cell.angle_beta   90.00
_cell.angle_gamma   90.00
#
_symmetry.space_group_name_H-M   'P 1'
#
loop_
_entity.id
_entity.type
_entity.pdbx_description
1 polymer ?
#
loop_
_entity_poly.entity_id
_entity_poly.type
_entity_poly.pdbx_seq_one_letter_code
_entity_poly.pdbx_strand_id
1 'polypeptide(L)'
;MTRQDFVIKVAKINKILGELKYGIDIDTILDFSFLTPQLLMLAEWTADIQQYISQEPSPSLARQITSIGYTDEIKKYLAKHKEDITPTACVTLLIDSIKRLQSLFEICRQYQREEKGQYKDLVETLANEQVATLLQRAVDAGLLDNHFQPTPDTKTLQLRVIAFAVSSICKFPRIYVDFEKQWSHTTSYRISTCSIPKYRTKFYEYAKSLYPEVDFSPLESSCGIETFYTPQSPEDITKMYNELIKYKYIAPDTTLDVFNGIFDKAKFVKPVEWIKEQRLLAYFLYLAFGKWNKKNLWVKGGKCFLINGKAPHIACFKSGYSSIKRLGWMDRFDTRLKAICEEFNHIEETAKEKVENKGRIIHIGKEVFYSDKSEEKKQAVFSGLINGGYISPTTSIDIFMGIFDETVFTRPVLWIKSQVSLMYFVYLSFRADNPFDFWTKCANCFQIREGKPINRESLRCNFRSIISKGKLDTYDIELKRIADEYNSCTIKKEATASDRKAKAYIT
;
A
#
# COMPACT_ATOMS: atom_id res chain seq x y z
N MET A 1 -8.37 55.30 17.96
CA MET A 1 -7.70 54.47 16.93
C MET A 1 -8.71 54.17 15.84
N THR A 2 -8.34 54.20 14.55
CA THR A 2 -9.26 53.80 13.48
C THR A 2 -9.17 52.29 13.19
N ARG A 3 -10.15 51.71 12.48
CA ARG A 3 -10.10 50.32 12.03
C ARG A 3 -8.88 50.03 11.15
N GLN A 4 -8.42 51.00 10.36
CA GLN A 4 -7.22 50.89 9.53
C GLN A 4 -5.95 50.83 10.41
N ASP A 5 -5.85 51.71 11.40
CA ASP A 5 -4.73 51.70 12.36
C ASP A 5 -4.65 50.39 13.13
N PHE A 6 -5.80 49.83 13.52
CA PHE A 6 -5.89 48.52 14.18
C PHE A 6 -5.25 47.43 13.32
N VAL A 7 -5.66 47.31 12.05
CA VAL A 7 -5.17 46.25 11.15
C VAL A 7 -3.67 46.41 10.89
N ILE A 8 -3.21 47.66 10.73
CA ILE A 8 -1.78 47.97 10.59
C ILE A 8 -1.00 47.52 11.83
N LYS A 9 -1.48 47.81 13.04
CA LYS A 9 -0.82 47.39 14.28
C LYS A 9 -0.79 45.87 14.44
N VAL A 10 -1.88 45.17 14.12
CA VAL A 10 -1.91 43.70 14.12
C VAL A 10 -0.87 43.12 13.15
N ALA A 11 -0.78 43.65 11.93
CA ALA A 11 0.20 43.22 10.95
C ALA A 11 1.66 43.47 11.41
N LYS A 12 1.92 44.62 12.04
CA LYS A 12 3.24 44.95 12.61
C LYS A 12 3.63 44.00 13.75
N ILE A 13 2.69 43.66 14.64
CA ILE A 13 2.94 42.68 15.71
C ILE A 13 3.29 41.32 15.10
N ASN A 14 2.49 40.84 14.14
CA ASN A 14 2.73 39.53 13.51
C ASN A 14 4.08 39.49 12.77
N LYS A 15 4.49 40.61 12.14
CA LYS A 15 5.81 40.75 11.52
C LYS A 15 6.94 40.61 12.53
N ILE A 16 6.89 41.32 13.66
CA ILE A 16 7.92 41.24 14.72
C ILE A 16 8.03 39.81 15.26
N LEU A 17 6.91 39.15 15.52
CA LEU A 17 6.91 37.76 16.00
C LEU A 17 7.43 36.78 14.95
N GLY A 18 7.14 37.01 13.67
CA GLY A 18 7.68 36.23 12.55
C GLY A 18 9.20 36.38 12.42
N GLU A 19 9.73 37.60 12.55
CA GLU A 19 11.18 37.87 12.54
C GLU A 19 11.88 37.21 13.74
N LEU A 20 11.28 37.28 14.93
CA LEU A 20 11.74 36.57 16.13
C LEU A 20 11.78 35.05 15.91
N LYS A 21 10.71 34.48 15.36
CA LYS A 21 10.63 33.05 15.07
C LYS A 21 11.65 32.61 14.04
N TYR A 22 11.86 33.40 12.98
CA TYR A 22 12.87 33.14 11.97
C TYR A 22 14.28 33.12 12.59
N GLY A 23 14.58 34.07 13.47
CA GLY A 23 15.84 34.07 14.22
C GLY A 23 16.02 32.81 15.09
N ILE A 24 14.95 32.36 15.74
CA ILE A 24 14.95 31.13 16.55
C ILE A 24 15.23 29.89 15.68
N ASP A 25 14.65 29.83 14.48
CA ASP A 25 14.79 28.66 13.59
C ASP A 25 16.18 28.50 12.98
N ILE A 26 16.99 29.57 12.96
CA ILE A 26 18.37 29.55 12.46
C ILE A 26 19.36 29.07 13.54
N ASP A 27 18.86 28.75 14.75
CA ASP A 27 19.60 28.15 15.88
C ASP A 27 20.85 28.94 16.32
N THR A 28 20.88 30.24 16.04
CA THR A 28 21.83 31.19 16.60
C THR A 28 21.31 31.74 17.92
N ILE A 29 22.17 31.84 18.94
CA ILE A 29 21.83 32.58 20.17
C ILE A 29 21.52 34.02 19.77
N LEU A 30 20.24 34.39 19.87
CA LEU A 30 19.74 35.70 19.48
C LEU A 30 20.21 36.76 20.49
N ASP A 31 20.89 37.80 20.01
CA ASP A 31 21.04 39.03 20.78
C ASP A 31 19.73 39.83 20.68
N PHE A 32 18.99 39.93 21.78
CA PHE A 32 17.72 40.65 21.79
C PHE A 32 17.87 42.17 21.91
N SER A 33 19.09 42.69 22.11
CA SER A 33 19.32 44.12 22.38
C SER A 33 18.75 45.05 21.29
N PHE A 34 18.86 44.64 20.01
CA PHE A 34 18.35 45.40 18.85
C PHE A 34 16.81 45.50 18.79
N LEU A 35 16.09 44.66 19.54
CA LEU A 35 14.63 44.60 19.53
C LEU A 35 13.98 45.50 20.58
N THR A 36 14.75 46.09 21.50
CA THR A 36 14.22 46.87 22.63
C THR A 36 13.20 47.94 22.19
N PRO A 37 13.45 48.77 21.15
CA PRO A 37 12.48 49.75 20.68
C PRO A 37 11.21 49.08 20.12
N GLN A 38 11.35 47.96 19.42
CA GLN A 38 10.24 47.24 18.81
C GLN A 38 9.34 46.57 19.87
N LEU A 39 9.91 46.10 20.97
CA LEU A 39 9.17 45.49 22.08
C LEU A 39 8.35 46.52 22.86
N LEU A 40 8.88 47.73 23.04
CA LEU A 40 8.12 48.84 23.64
C LEU A 40 6.91 49.20 22.77
N MET A 41 7.11 49.31 21.45
CA MET A 41 6.01 49.53 20.51
C MET A 41 5.00 48.39 20.52
N LEU A 42 5.43 47.14 20.66
CA LEU A 42 4.54 45.97 20.71
C LEU A 42 3.64 46.02 21.94
N ALA A 43 4.16 46.41 23.11
CA ALA A 43 3.37 46.59 24.32
C ALA A 43 2.31 47.70 24.16
N GLU A 44 2.70 48.84 23.59
CA GLU A 44 1.80 49.97 23.29
C GLU A 44 0.69 49.54 22.30
N TRP A 45 1.07 48.93 21.19
CA TRP A 45 0.11 48.46 20.19
C TRP A 45 -0.85 47.41 20.74
N THR A 46 -0.38 46.52 21.60
CA THR A 46 -1.24 45.52 22.25
C THR A 46 -2.28 46.18 23.14
N ALA A 47 -1.89 47.21 23.91
CA ALA A 47 -2.81 47.97 24.76
C ALA A 47 -3.84 48.74 23.93
N ASP A 48 -3.41 49.41 22.85
CA ASP A 48 -4.30 50.12 21.94
C ASP A 48 -5.32 49.20 21.28
N ILE A 49 -4.87 48.02 20.81
CA ILE A 49 -5.70 46.98 20.22
C ILE A 49 -6.73 46.48 21.25
N GLN A 50 -6.30 46.24 22.48
CA GLN A 50 -7.19 45.81 23.57
C GLN A 50 -8.26 46.85 23.90
N GLN A 51 -7.88 48.13 23.97
CA GLN A 51 -8.82 49.22 24.22
C GLN A 51 -9.85 49.34 23.09
N TYR A 52 -9.39 49.32 21.84
CA TYR A 52 -10.27 49.46 20.69
C TYR A 52 -11.25 48.30 20.56
N ILE A 53 -10.80 47.05 20.71
CA ILE A 53 -11.70 45.90 20.58
C ILE A 53 -12.73 45.80 21.71
N SER A 54 -12.42 46.39 22.87
CA SER A 54 -13.36 46.51 23.99
C SER A 54 -14.44 47.57 23.73
N GLN A 55 -14.12 48.60 22.93
CA GLN A 55 -15.06 49.69 22.58
C GLN A 55 -15.89 49.35 21.34
N GLU A 56 -15.28 48.74 20.33
CA GLU A 56 -15.92 48.29 19.08
C GLU A 56 -15.65 46.79 18.87
N PRO A 57 -16.42 45.90 19.53
CA PRO A 57 -16.29 44.47 19.32
C PRO A 57 -16.54 44.12 17.85
N SER A 58 -15.56 43.49 17.20
CA SER A 58 -15.70 43.02 15.81
C SER A 58 -15.18 41.60 15.66
N PRO A 59 -16.01 40.64 15.20
CA PRO A 59 -15.62 39.24 15.01
C PRO A 59 -14.46 39.08 14.04
N SER A 60 -14.51 39.87 12.95
CA SER A 60 -13.47 39.89 11.92
C SER A 60 -12.11 40.35 12.45
N LEU A 61 -12.11 41.29 13.39
CA LEU A 61 -10.89 41.83 14.00
C LEU A 61 -10.36 40.90 15.09
N ALA A 62 -11.26 40.31 15.89
CA ALA A 62 -10.93 39.27 16.87
C ALA A 62 -10.26 38.05 16.21
N ARG A 63 -10.72 37.66 15.01
CA ARG A 63 -10.07 36.60 14.21
C ARG A 63 -8.64 36.97 13.80
N GLN A 64 -8.42 38.20 13.35
CA GLN A 64 -7.08 38.64 12.96
C GLN A 64 -6.12 38.60 14.13
N ILE A 65 -6.56 39.02 15.33
CA ILE A 65 -5.77 38.92 16.56
C ILE A 65 -5.46 37.45 16.90
N THR A 66 -6.48 36.59 16.94
CA THR A 66 -6.31 35.17 17.31
C THR A 66 -5.51 34.37 16.29
N SER A 67 -5.34 34.90 15.07
CA SER A 67 -4.48 34.32 14.02
C SER A 67 -3.01 34.71 14.12
N ILE A 68 -2.64 35.62 15.03
CA ILE A 68 -1.23 35.98 15.28
C ILE A 68 -0.51 34.74 15.80
N GLY A 69 0.58 34.36 15.11
CA GLY A 69 1.30 33.11 15.37
C GLY A 69 2.55 33.25 16.26
N TYR A 70 3.20 32.12 16.50
CA TYR A 70 4.57 31.99 17.02
C TYR A 70 4.79 32.32 18.51
N THR A 71 3.78 32.79 19.23
CA THR A 71 3.92 33.15 20.66
C THR A 71 4.33 31.96 21.53
N ASP A 72 3.80 30.76 21.23
CA ASP A 72 4.09 29.55 22.01
C ASP A 72 5.48 28.99 21.70
N GLU A 73 5.91 29.05 20.43
CA GLU A 73 7.24 28.67 20.00
C GLU A 73 8.31 29.58 20.60
N ILE A 74 8.10 30.90 20.59
CA ILE A 74 9.02 31.86 21.21
C ILE A 74 9.09 31.62 22.73
N LYS A 75 7.96 31.38 23.39
CA LYS A 75 7.92 31.06 24.83
C LYS A 75 8.67 29.76 25.16
N LYS A 76 8.53 28.72 24.32
CA LYS A 76 9.28 27.46 24.46
C LYS A 76 10.78 27.66 24.30
N TYR A 77 11.20 28.47 23.33
CA TYR A 77 12.62 28.81 23.13
C TYR A 77 13.20 29.52 24.35
N LEU A 78 12.53 30.57 24.84
CA LEU A 78 12.97 31.32 26.03
C LEU A 78 13.05 30.43 27.28
N ALA A 79 12.15 29.46 27.44
CA ALA A 79 12.19 28.50 28.53
C ALA A 79 13.36 27.51 28.40
N LYS A 80 13.67 27.05 27.19
CA LYS A 80 14.75 26.09 26.89
C LYS A 80 16.13 26.71 27.08
N HIS A 81 16.31 27.98 26.68
CA HIS A 81 17.60 28.69 26.72
C HIS A 81 17.72 29.64 27.91
N LYS A 82 16.99 29.37 29.00
CA LYS A 82 16.94 30.24 30.19
C LYS A 82 18.32 30.44 30.85
N GLU A 83 19.21 29.45 30.73
CA GLU A 83 20.57 29.49 31.27
C GLU A 83 21.59 30.11 30.30
N ASP A 84 21.32 30.02 28.99
CA ASP A 84 22.19 30.53 27.92
C ASP A 84 21.92 32.02 27.59
N ILE A 85 20.73 32.51 27.91
CA ILE A 85 20.31 33.89 27.66
C ILE A 85 20.56 34.72 28.92
N THR A 86 21.42 35.73 28.83
CA THR A 86 21.64 36.70 29.91
C THR A 86 20.32 37.42 30.23
N PRO A 87 19.83 37.39 31.50
CA PRO A 87 18.64 38.12 31.90
C PRO A 87 18.83 39.62 31.71
N THR A 88 18.34 40.14 30.60
CA THR A 88 18.36 41.59 30.29
C THR A 88 16.96 42.16 30.43
N ALA A 89 16.86 43.47 30.63
CA ALA A 89 15.58 44.18 30.60
C ALA A 89 14.76 43.88 29.33
N CYS A 90 15.45 43.65 28.20
CA CYS A 90 14.85 43.27 26.93
C CYS A 90 14.15 41.90 26.96
N VAL A 91 14.77 40.88 27.56
CA VAL A 91 14.17 39.54 27.71
C VAL A 91 12.92 39.58 28.59
N THR A 92 12.96 40.36 29.68
CA THR A 92 11.79 40.57 30.55
C THR A 92 10.65 41.26 29.79
N LEU A 93 10.96 42.31 29.03
CA LEU A 93 9.98 43.02 28.19
C LEU A 93 9.34 42.11 27.14
N LEU A 94 10.11 41.20 26.53
CA LEU A 94 9.60 40.22 25.58
C LEU A 94 8.65 39.22 26.26
N ILE A 95 9.02 38.68 27.41
CA ILE A 95 8.16 37.76 28.18
C ILE A 95 6.83 38.43 28.54
N ASP A 96 6.87 39.66 29.03
CA ASP A 96 5.67 40.38 29.43
C ASP A 96 4.80 40.79 28.23
N SER A 97 5.43 41.13 27.11
CA SER A 97 4.74 41.36 25.84
C SER A 97 3.99 40.12 25.34
N ILE A 98 4.62 38.95 25.39
CA ILE A 98 4.00 37.68 25.01
C ILE A 98 2.82 37.37 25.94
N LYS A 99 2.96 37.58 27.26
CA LYS A 99 1.85 37.39 28.21
C LYS A 99 0.67 38.30 27.90
N ARG A 100 0.91 39.58 27.60
CA ARG A 100 -0.15 40.54 27.24
C ARG A 100 -0.88 40.13 25.97
N LEU A 101 -0.16 39.68 24.95
CA LEU A 101 -0.75 39.13 23.72
C LEU A 101 -1.60 37.87 24.00
N GLN A 102 -1.11 36.95 24.82
CA GLN A 102 -1.86 35.76 25.21
C GLN A 102 -3.16 36.11 25.96
N SER A 103 -3.14 37.09 26.86
CA SER A 103 -4.35 37.60 27.52
C SER A 103 -5.33 38.22 26.53
N LEU A 104 -4.85 39.01 25.57
CA LEU A 104 -5.67 39.57 24.50
C LEU A 104 -6.30 38.48 23.62
N PHE A 105 -5.57 37.41 23.31
CA PHE A 105 -6.10 36.27 22.56
C PHE A 105 -7.27 35.63 23.30
N GLU A 106 -7.15 35.47 24.62
CA GLU A 106 -8.20 34.86 25.43
C GLU A 106 -9.47 35.72 25.48
N ILE A 107 -9.32 37.04 25.61
CA ILE A 107 -10.44 38.01 25.51
C ILE A 107 -11.13 37.88 24.14
N CYS A 108 -10.36 37.84 23.05
CA CYS A 108 -10.91 37.72 21.71
C CYS A 108 -11.63 36.38 21.49
N ARG A 109 -11.07 35.28 22.01
CA ARG A 109 -11.72 33.96 21.99
C ARG A 109 -12.99 33.92 22.83
N GLN A 110 -13.03 34.67 23.93
CA GLN A 110 -14.22 34.79 24.76
C GLN A 110 -15.33 35.53 24.02
N TYR A 111 -15.03 36.68 23.40
CA TYR A 111 -16.00 37.37 22.53
C TYR A 111 -16.53 36.49 21.40
N GLN A 112 -15.64 35.75 20.73
CA GLN A 112 -16.04 34.79 19.68
C GLN A 112 -16.91 33.63 20.22
N ARG A 113 -16.71 33.20 21.48
CA ARG A 113 -17.54 32.17 22.12
C ARG A 113 -18.92 32.72 22.49
N GLU A 114 -18.98 33.95 23.00
CA GLU A 114 -20.23 34.63 23.35
C GLU A 114 -21.10 34.89 22.10
N GLU A 115 -20.49 35.28 20.98
CA GLU A 115 -21.20 35.53 19.71
C GLU A 115 -21.82 34.26 19.11
N LYS A 116 -21.18 33.10 19.29
CA LYS A 116 -21.75 31.81 18.86
C LYS A 116 -23.02 31.43 19.64
N GLY A 117 -23.30 32.11 20.77
CA GLY A 117 -24.46 31.84 21.61
C GLY A 117 -24.58 30.36 21.97
N GLN A 118 -25.69 29.75 21.58
CA GLN A 118 -25.98 28.33 21.84
C GLN A 118 -25.12 27.34 21.02
N TYR A 119 -24.37 27.81 20.02
CA TYR A 119 -23.53 26.98 19.13
C TYR A 119 -22.04 27.05 19.47
N LYS A 120 -21.70 27.40 20.72
CA LYS A 120 -20.32 27.58 21.20
C LYS A 120 -19.40 26.37 20.95
N ASP A 121 -19.96 25.17 20.91
CA ASP A 121 -19.24 23.90 20.73
C ASP A 121 -18.90 23.61 19.26
N LEU A 122 -19.43 24.41 18.32
CA LEU A 122 -19.10 24.32 16.90
C LEU A 122 -18.00 25.31 16.51
N VAL A 123 -17.14 24.93 15.56
CA VAL A 123 -16.23 25.88 14.89
C VAL A 123 -17.04 26.97 14.21
N GLU A 124 -16.45 28.16 14.07
CA GLU A 124 -17.15 29.38 13.66
C GLU A 124 -17.93 29.27 12.34
N THR A 125 -17.38 28.56 11.36
CA THR A 125 -18.03 28.31 10.06
C THR A 125 -19.23 27.36 10.15
N LEU A 126 -19.26 26.51 11.17
CA LEU A 126 -20.33 25.54 11.43
C LEU A 126 -21.34 26.04 12.47
N ALA A 127 -21.05 27.13 13.20
CA ALA A 127 -21.83 27.62 14.33
C ALA A 127 -23.12 28.34 13.88
N ASN A 128 -24.06 27.59 13.30
CA ASN A 128 -25.39 28.06 12.92
C ASN A 128 -26.46 26.99 13.15
N GLU A 129 -27.72 27.42 13.16
CA GLU A 129 -28.88 26.57 13.47
C GLU A 129 -29.04 25.40 12.51
N GLN A 130 -28.87 25.63 11.21
CA GLN A 130 -29.07 24.60 10.19
C GLN A 130 -28.05 23.47 10.37
N VAL A 131 -26.78 23.82 10.56
CA VAL A 131 -25.71 22.84 10.79
C VAL A 131 -25.91 22.11 12.11
N ALA A 132 -26.24 22.82 13.19
CA ALA A 132 -26.50 22.21 14.49
C ALA A 132 -27.65 21.20 14.42
N THR A 133 -28.74 21.56 13.73
CA THR A 133 -29.91 20.68 13.51
C THR A 133 -29.53 19.42 12.73
N LEU A 134 -28.70 19.55 11.69
CA LEU A 134 -28.24 18.41 10.92
C LEU A 134 -27.31 17.51 11.73
N LEU A 135 -26.38 18.09 12.49
CA LEU A 135 -25.47 17.34 13.35
C LEU A 135 -26.20 16.68 14.53
N GLN A 136 -27.30 17.27 15.00
CA GLN A 136 -28.14 16.67 16.04
C GLN A 136 -28.65 15.29 15.62
N ARG A 137 -28.93 15.05 14.32
CA ARG A 137 -29.30 13.71 13.84
C ARG A 137 -28.21 12.66 14.12
N ALA A 138 -26.94 13.05 14.04
CA ALA A 138 -25.82 12.19 14.37
C ALA A 138 -25.60 12.04 15.89
N VAL A 139 -25.96 13.06 16.67
CA VAL A 139 -26.00 12.98 18.15
C VAL A 139 -27.07 11.99 18.60
N ASP A 140 -28.29 12.13 18.09
CA ASP A 140 -29.42 11.24 18.40
C ASP A 140 -29.15 9.79 17.99
N ALA A 141 -28.35 9.61 16.92
CA ALA A 141 -27.90 8.30 16.45
C ALA A 141 -26.71 7.71 17.23
N GLY A 142 -26.18 8.41 18.23
CA GLY A 142 -25.04 8.00 19.06
C GLY A 142 -23.67 8.09 18.38
N LEU A 143 -23.59 8.74 17.22
CA LEU A 143 -22.34 8.91 16.47
C LEU A 143 -21.54 10.14 16.93
N LEU A 144 -22.24 11.15 17.42
CA LEU A 144 -21.66 12.33 18.05
C LEU A 144 -22.17 12.44 19.49
N ASP A 145 -21.41 13.12 20.34
CA ASP A 145 -21.87 13.51 21.68
C ASP A 145 -22.62 14.85 21.66
N ASN A 146 -23.12 15.28 22.82
CA ASN A 146 -23.87 16.53 22.98
C ASN A 146 -23.05 17.81 22.67
N HIS A 147 -21.73 17.67 22.48
CA HIS A 147 -20.83 18.75 22.07
C HIS A 147 -20.44 18.65 20.58
N PHE A 148 -21.17 17.84 19.82
CA PHE A 148 -20.92 17.56 18.40
C PHE A 148 -19.53 16.97 18.12
N GLN A 149 -18.95 16.28 19.10
CA GLN A 149 -17.68 15.56 18.98
C GLN A 149 -17.92 14.07 18.70
N PRO A 150 -17.02 13.37 17.98
CA PRO A 150 -17.18 11.95 17.71
C PRO A 150 -17.14 11.12 18.98
N THR A 151 -18.08 10.19 19.13
CA THR A 151 -18.03 9.19 20.20
C THR A 151 -16.90 8.18 19.95
N PRO A 152 -16.36 7.49 20.98
CA PRO A 152 -15.24 6.54 20.81
C PRO A 152 -15.48 5.43 19.79
N ASP A 153 -16.74 5.02 19.59
CA ASP A 153 -17.10 3.95 18.67
C ASP A 153 -17.22 4.39 17.21
N THR A 154 -17.35 5.69 16.99
CA THR A 154 -17.63 6.27 15.68
C THR A 154 -16.45 6.14 14.74
N LYS A 155 -16.70 5.53 13.58
CA LYS A 155 -15.66 5.26 12.58
C LYS A 155 -15.43 6.48 11.69
N THR A 156 -14.19 6.68 11.26
CA THR A 156 -13.80 7.77 10.33
C THR A 156 -14.65 7.83 9.07
N LEU A 157 -15.09 6.68 8.56
CA LEU A 157 -15.97 6.61 7.38
C LEU A 157 -17.36 7.20 7.66
N GLN A 158 -17.91 7.01 8.86
CA GLN A 158 -19.20 7.59 9.25
C GLN A 158 -19.09 9.11 9.37
N LEU A 159 -17.99 9.60 9.96
CA LEU A 159 -17.68 11.03 10.01
C LEU A 159 -17.54 11.64 8.61
N ARG A 160 -16.91 10.91 7.68
CA ARG A 160 -16.81 11.34 6.27
C ARG A 160 -18.20 11.48 5.63
N VAL A 161 -19.11 10.53 5.87
CA VAL A 161 -20.49 10.58 5.36
C VAL A 161 -21.25 11.76 5.96
N ILE A 162 -21.17 11.97 7.27
CA ILE A 162 -21.81 13.10 7.97
C ILE A 162 -21.30 14.43 7.40
N ALA A 163 -19.98 14.63 7.33
CA ALA A 163 -19.39 15.86 6.82
C ALA A 163 -19.78 16.13 5.36
N PHE A 164 -19.84 15.09 4.51
CA PHE A 164 -20.32 15.21 3.14
C PHE A 164 -21.79 15.62 3.09
N ALA A 165 -22.65 14.96 3.86
CA ALA A 165 -24.08 15.21 3.88
C ALA A 165 -24.39 16.64 4.32
N VAL A 166 -23.86 17.06 5.48
CA VAL A 166 -24.08 18.41 6.01
C VAL A 166 -23.55 19.46 5.05
N SER A 167 -22.36 19.27 4.49
CA SER A 167 -21.79 20.20 3.51
C SER A 167 -22.60 20.30 2.22
N SER A 168 -23.13 19.20 1.72
CA SER A 168 -23.97 19.18 0.52
C SER A 168 -25.28 19.93 0.76
N ILE A 169 -25.92 19.71 1.91
CA ILE A 169 -27.18 20.39 2.28
C ILE A 169 -26.94 21.89 2.49
N CYS A 170 -25.89 22.26 3.23
CA CYS A 170 -25.53 23.65 3.53
C CYS A 170 -24.76 24.34 2.39
N LYS A 171 -24.46 23.64 1.29
CA LYS A 171 -23.73 24.14 0.11
C LYS A 171 -22.35 24.75 0.44
N PHE A 172 -21.58 24.09 1.30
CA PHE A 172 -20.24 24.56 1.63
C PHE A 172 -19.25 24.37 0.47
N PRO A 173 -18.37 25.35 0.20
CA PRO A 173 -17.41 25.27 -0.89
C PRO A 173 -16.30 24.25 -0.64
N ARG A 174 -16.02 23.91 0.63
CA ARG A 174 -14.98 22.96 1.04
C ARG A 174 -15.57 21.92 1.98
N ILE A 175 -15.94 20.77 1.43
CA ILE A 175 -16.74 19.72 2.10
C ILE A 175 -16.18 19.26 3.47
N TYR A 176 -14.86 19.11 3.60
CA TYR A 176 -14.29 18.44 4.79
C TYR A 176 -13.51 19.36 5.73
N VAL A 177 -13.15 20.58 5.29
CA VAL A 177 -12.13 21.38 5.98
C VAL A 177 -12.59 21.83 7.37
N ASP A 178 -13.82 22.30 7.48
CA ASP A 178 -14.34 22.80 8.76
C ASP A 178 -14.67 21.67 9.73
N PHE A 179 -15.11 20.51 9.22
CA PHE A 179 -15.31 19.30 10.02
C PHE A 179 -13.99 18.69 10.51
N GLU A 180 -12.94 18.71 9.68
CA GLU A 180 -11.59 18.30 10.11
C GLU A 180 -11.06 19.18 11.25
N LYS A 181 -11.39 20.48 11.26
CA LYS A 181 -11.06 21.37 12.39
C LYS A 181 -11.90 20.99 13.62
N GLN A 182 -13.21 20.80 13.45
CA GLN A 182 -14.14 20.44 14.53
C GLN A 182 -13.69 19.17 15.28
N TRP A 183 -13.21 18.17 14.55
CA TRP A 183 -12.85 16.84 15.09
C TRP A 183 -11.33 16.59 15.21
N SER A 184 -10.53 17.65 15.08
CA SER A 184 -9.05 17.56 15.06
C SER A 184 -8.44 16.99 16.34
N HIS A 185 -9.16 17.04 17.47
CA HIS A 185 -8.70 16.51 18.75
C HIS A 185 -8.96 15.01 18.94
N THR A 186 -9.88 14.42 18.18
CA THR A 186 -10.39 13.05 18.42
C THR A 186 -10.00 12.06 17.34
N THR A 187 -9.72 12.52 16.12
CA THR A 187 -9.33 11.63 15.01
C THR A 187 -7.91 11.89 14.52
N SER A 188 -7.03 10.89 14.64
CA SER A 188 -5.66 10.90 14.08
C SER A 188 -5.63 10.83 12.54
N TYR A 189 -6.77 10.60 11.89
CA TYR A 189 -6.90 10.41 10.45
C TYR A 189 -7.78 11.47 9.79
N ARG A 190 -7.33 12.01 8.64
CA ARG A 190 -8.11 12.96 7.83
C ARG A 190 -9.30 12.28 7.15
N ILE A 191 -10.52 12.71 7.49
CA ILE A 191 -11.77 12.22 6.91
C ILE A 191 -11.81 12.39 5.39
N SER A 192 -11.21 13.44 4.84
CA SER A 192 -11.14 13.70 3.39
C SER A 192 -10.44 12.58 2.61
N THR A 193 -9.47 11.91 3.23
CA THR A 193 -8.65 10.84 2.61
C THR A 193 -9.13 9.43 2.94
N CYS A 194 -10.16 9.28 3.77
CA CYS A 194 -10.63 7.97 4.24
C CYS A 194 -11.24 7.12 3.10
N SER A 195 -10.58 6.05 2.67
CA SER A 195 -11.07 5.22 1.55
C SER A 195 -12.45 4.61 1.82
N ILE A 196 -13.37 4.71 0.85
CA ILE A 196 -14.67 4.05 0.93
C ILE A 196 -14.47 2.55 0.62
N PRO A 197 -14.88 1.63 1.51
CA PRO A 197 -14.75 0.20 1.29
C PRO A 197 -15.51 -0.25 0.04
N LYS A 198 -14.93 -1.20 -0.70
CA LYS A 198 -15.56 -1.80 -1.89
C LYS A 198 -16.86 -2.57 -1.55
N TYR A 199 -16.94 -3.10 -0.33
CA TYR A 199 -18.14 -3.74 0.21
C TYR A 199 -18.79 -2.78 1.21
N ARG A 200 -20.02 -2.39 0.93
CA ARG A 200 -20.82 -1.51 1.79
C ARG A 200 -20.95 -2.15 3.18
N THR A 201 -20.47 -1.47 4.21
CA THR A 201 -20.56 -1.94 5.59
C THR A 201 -21.87 -1.46 6.22
N LYS A 202 -22.41 -2.21 7.19
CA LYS A 202 -23.65 -1.83 7.88
C LYS A 202 -23.58 -0.42 8.49
N PHE A 203 -22.43 -0.05 9.05
CA PHE A 203 -22.22 1.27 9.65
C PHE A 203 -22.14 2.41 8.61
N TYR A 204 -21.72 2.12 7.38
CA TYR A 204 -21.69 3.09 6.28
C TYR A 204 -23.12 3.43 5.83
N GLU A 205 -23.95 2.41 5.60
CA GLU A 205 -25.36 2.63 5.23
C GLU A 205 -26.15 3.26 6.37
N TYR A 206 -25.86 2.91 7.62
CA TYR A 206 -26.47 3.54 8.79
C TYR A 206 -26.22 5.06 8.81
N ALA A 207 -24.98 5.50 8.63
CA ALA A 207 -24.67 6.93 8.60
C ALA A 207 -25.35 7.67 7.44
N LYS A 208 -25.49 7.02 6.26
CA LYS A 208 -26.21 7.60 5.12
C LYS A 208 -27.70 7.76 5.40
N SER A 209 -28.30 6.78 6.10
CA SER A 209 -29.73 6.79 6.40
C SER A 209 -30.19 7.97 7.27
N LEU A 210 -29.25 8.63 7.96
CA LEU A 210 -29.51 9.84 8.74
C LEU A 210 -29.77 11.08 7.86
N TYR A 211 -29.37 11.03 6.59
CA TYR A 211 -29.48 12.14 5.62
C TYR A 211 -30.09 11.64 4.31
N PRO A 212 -31.36 11.17 4.32
CA PRO A 212 -32.01 10.62 3.13
C PRO A 212 -32.13 11.62 1.96
N GLU A 213 -32.04 12.92 2.24
CA GLU A 213 -32.11 13.99 1.24
C GLU A 213 -30.84 14.18 0.41
N VAL A 214 -29.73 13.50 0.75
CA VAL A 214 -28.43 13.70 0.10
C VAL A 214 -28.17 12.67 -0.99
N ASP A 215 -27.80 13.13 -2.18
CA ASP A 215 -27.22 12.27 -3.21
C ASP A 215 -25.78 11.90 -2.88
N PHE A 216 -25.57 10.65 -2.47
CA PHE A 216 -24.26 10.09 -2.14
C PHE A 216 -23.51 9.54 -3.36
N SER A 217 -24.07 9.58 -4.58
CA SER A 217 -23.42 9.11 -5.82
C SER A 217 -22.02 9.69 -6.06
N PRO A 218 -21.71 10.96 -5.73
CA PRO A 218 -20.36 11.51 -5.86
C PRO A 218 -19.33 10.87 -4.90
N LEU A 219 -19.77 10.44 -3.71
CA LEU A 219 -18.94 9.63 -2.82
C LEU A 219 -18.75 8.23 -3.39
N GLU A 220 -19.82 7.65 -3.95
CA GLU A 220 -19.83 6.28 -4.44
C GLU A 220 -19.24 6.10 -5.84
N SER A 221 -18.88 7.19 -6.52
CA SER A 221 -18.47 7.22 -7.92
C SER A 221 -17.43 6.13 -8.23
N SER A 222 -17.93 5.03 -8.75
CA SER A 222 -17.12 3.99 -9.35
C SER A 222 -16.46 4.61 -10.57
N CYS A 223 -15.13 4.63 -10.62
CA CYS A 223 -14.44 4.78 -11.90
C CYS A 223 -15.11 3.83 -12.89
N GLY A 224 -15.54 4.37 -14.04
CA GLY A 224 -16.22 3.61 -15.09
C GLY A 224 -15.39 2.41 -15.54
N ILE A 225 -15.91 1.58 -16.46
CA ILE A 225 -15.13 0.48 -17.03
C ILE A 225 -13.83 1.06 -17.62
N GLU A 226 -12.71 0.80 -16.94
CA GLU A 226 -11.39 1.22 -17.37
C GLU A 226 -10.73 0.03 -18.07
N THR A 227 -10.88 -0.03 -19.40
CA THR A 227 -10.07 -0.90 -20.26
C THR A 227 -8.66 -0.33 -20.42
N PHE A 228 -7.71 -1.16 -20.80
CA PHE A 228 -6.34 -0.74 -21.10
C PHE A 228 -6.28 0.05 -22.40
N TYR A 229 -5.50 1.12 -22.40
CA TYR A 229 -5.06 1.72 -23.66
C TYR A 229 -3.78 1.01 -24.11
N THR A 230 -3.70 0.66 -25.39
CA THR A 230 -2.49 0.13 -26.01
C THR A 230 -2.32 0.77 -27.39
N PRO A 231 -1.11 1.22 -27.77
CA PRO A 231 -0.81 1.66 -29.13
C PRO A 231 -0.46 0.49 -30.07
N GLN A 232 -0.39 -0.74 -29.55
CA GLN A 232 0.06 -1.89 -30.33
C GLN A 232 -0.99 -2.38 -31.32
N SER A 233 -0.51 -3.00 -32.39
CA SER A 233 -1.35 -3.47 -33.48
C SER A 233 -2.22 -4.66 -33.06
N PRO A 234 -3.35 -4.91 -33.76
CA PRO A 234 -4.13 -6.13 -33.57
C PRO A 234 -3.30 -7.42 -33.69
N GLU A 235 -2.30 -7.43 -34.57
CA GLU A 235 -1.36 -8.53 -34.76
C GLU A 235 -0.52 -8.78 -33.50
N ASP A 236 0.01 -7.72 -32.89
CA ASP A 236 0.78 -7.80 -31.63
C ASP A 236 -0.08 -8.32 -30.48
N ILE A 237 -1.33 -7.85 -30.38
CA ILE A 237 -2.28 -8.31 -29.37
C ILE A 237 -2.57 -9.81 -29.55
N THR A 238 -2.81 -10.23 -30.79
CA THR A 238 -3.08 -11.64 -31.13
C THR A 238 -1.88 -12.53 -30.80
N LYS A 239 -0.66 -12.07 -31.10
CA LYS A 239 0.57 -12.79 -30.79
C LYS A 239 0.79 -12.95 -29.28
N MET A 240 0.63 -11.87 -28.51
CA MET A 240 0.68 -11.92 -27.05
C MET A 240 -0.37 -12.89 -26.49
N TYR A 241 -1.62 -12.82 -26.97
CA TYR A 241 -2.69 -13.74 -26.58
C TYR A 241 -2.28 -15.21 -26.81
N ASN A 242 -1.76 -15.55 -27.99
CA ASN A 242 -1.37 -16.91 -28.33
C ASN A 242 -0.27 -17.44 -27.39
N GLU A 243 0.76 -16.64 -27.09
CA GLU A 243 1.82 -17.06 -26.17
C GLU A 243 1.32 -17.16 -24.72
N LEU A 244 0.41 -16.28 -24.29
CA LEU A 244 -0.22 -16.35 -22.95
C LEU A 244 -1.08 -17.61 -22.77
N ILE A 245 -1.82 -18.03 -23.81
CA ILE A 245 -2.56 -19.31 -23.83
C ILE A 245 -1.60 -20.50 -23.83
N LYS A 246 -0.64 -20.51 -24.76
CA LYS A 246 0.35 -21.58 -24.93
C LYS A 246 1.11 -21.89 -23.65
N TYR A 247 1.48 -20.88 -22.88
CA TYR A 247 2.20 -21.04 -21.61
C TYR A 247 1.31 -20.97 -20.36
N LYS A 248 -0.01 -21.13 -20.52
CA LYS A 248 -0.97 -21.26 -19.41
C LYS A 248 -0.94 -20.09 -18.42
N TYR A 249 -0.76 -18.86 -18.91
CA TYR A 249 -0.89 -17.65 -18.09
C TYR A 249 -2.35 -17.22 -17.90
N ILE A 250 -3.17 -17.42 -18.93
CA ILE A 250 -4.62 -17.15 -18.95
C ILE A 250 -5.40 -18.43 -19.25
N ALA A 251 -6.66 -18.48 -18.83
CA ALA A 251 -7.50 -19.67 -18.94
C ALA A 251 -7.64 -20.14 -20.40
N PRO A 252 -7.54 -21.45 -20.67
CA PRO A 252 -7.52 -21.99 -22.04
C PRO A 252 -8.83 -21.79 -22.79
N ASP A 253 -9.94 -21.54 -22.09
CA ASP A 253 -11.25 -21.20 -22.64
C ASP A 253 -11.42 -19.69 -22.90
N THR A 254 -10.41 -18.87 -22.59
CA THR A 254 -10.41 -17.44 -22.93
C THR A 254 -10.32 -17.30 -24.44
N THR A 255 -11.34 -16.71 -25.07
CA THR A 255 -11.32 -16.44 -26.51
C THR A 255 -10.55 -15.15 -26.82
N LEU A 256 -10.06 -15.03 -28.05
CA LEU A 256 -9.38 -13.82 -28.53
C LEU A 256 -10.27 -12.58 -28.40
N ASP A 257 -11.60 -12.70 -28.62
CA ASP A 257 -12.55 -11.59 -28.45
C ASP A 257 -12.65 -11.13 -26.99
N VAL A 258 -12.70 -12.07 -26.04
CA VAL A 258 -12.69 -11.74 -24.60
C VAL A 258 -11.39 -11.03 -24.23
N PHE A 259 -10.25 -11.50 -24.77
CA PHE A 259 -8.97 -10.85 -24.54
C PHE A 259 -8.90 -9.46 -25.17
N ASN A 260 -9.36 -9.27 -26.41
CA ASN A 260 -9.44 -7.97 -27.08
C ASN A 260 -10.34 -6.98 -26.33
N GLY A 261 -11.40 -7.48 -25.69
CA GLY A 261 -12.29 -6.67 -24.85
C GLY A 261 -11.56 -5.90 -23.75
N ILE A 262 -10.43 -6.38 -23.24
CA ILE A 262 -9.67 -5.65 -22.20
C ILE A 262 -9.06 -4.34 -22.70
N PHE A 263 -9.02 -4.11 -24.02
CA PHE A 263 -8.52 -2.89 -24.66
C PHE A 263 -9.63 -1.98 -25.18
N ASP A 264 -10.83 -2.51 -25.41
CA ASP A 264 -11.96 -1.78 -26.01
C ASP A 264 -13.20 -1.86 -25.11
N LYS A 265 -13.59 -0.70 -24.56
CA LYS A 265 -14.74 -0.60 -23.66
C LYS A 265 -16.06 -1.03 -24.31
N ALA A 266 -16.22 -0.83 -25.62
CA ALA A 266 -17.44 -1.23 -26.32
C ALA A 266 -17.51 -2.75 -26.55
N LYS A 267 -16.35 -3.42 -26.60
CA LYS A 267 -16.24 -4.87 -26.80
C LYS A 267 -16.00 -5.65 -25.51
N PHE A 268 -15.84 -4.96 -24.38
CA PHE A 268 -15.60 -5.61 -23.09
C PHE A 268 -16.83 -6.38 -22.60
N VAL A 269 -16.76 -7.71 -22.69
CA VAL A 269 -17.84 -8.61 -22.22
C VAL A 269 -17.62 -9.05 -20.78
N LYS A 270 -16.43 -9.60 -20.49
CA LYS A 270 -16.07 -10.13 -19.17
C LYS A 270 -14.56 -10.01 -18.93
N PRO A 271 -14.11 -10.04 -17.67
CA PRO A 271 -12.69 -10.11 -17.34
C PRO A 271 -12.04 -11.40 -17.86
N VAL A 272 -10.74 -11.35 -18.12
CA VAL A 272 -9.89 -12.50 -18.45
C VAL A 272 -9.50 -13.23 -17.16
N GLU A 273 -9.66 -14.55 -17.16
CA GLU A 273 -9.24 -15.39 -16.03
C GLU A 273 -7.72 -15.64 -16.11
N TRP A 274 -6.99 -15.12 -15.13
CA TRP A 274 -5.55 -15.30 -14.99
C TRP A 274 -5.26 -16.51 -14.09
N ILE A 275 -4.53 -17.48 -14.63
CA ILE A 275 -4.30 -18.78 -13.96
C ILE A 275 -3.21 -18.66 -12.88
N LYS A 276 -2.21 -17.81 -13.10
CA LYS A 276 -1.04 -17.74 -12.20
C LYS A 276 -1.32 -16.86 -10.98
N GLU A 277 -0.34 -16.75 -10.08
CA GLU A 277 -0.51 -15.94 -8.87
C GLU A 277 -0.62 -14.43 -9.15
N GLN A 278 -1.20 -13.71 -8.19
CA GLN A 278 -1.47 -12.27 -8.31
C GLN A 278 -0.21 -11.42 -8.49
N ARG A 279 0.92 -11.84 -7.90
CA ARG A 279 2.19 -11.12 -8.05
C ARG A 279 2.71 -11.20 -9.49
N LEU A 280 2.50 -12.32 -10.17
CA LEU A 280 2.86 -12.50 -11.58
C LEU A 280 1.95 -11.69 -12.50
N LEU A 281 0.65 -11.60 -12.18
CA LEU A 281 -0.25 -10.67 -12.88
C LEU A 281 0.20 -9.22 -12.70
N ALA A 282 0.60 -8.81 -11.49
CA ALA A 282 1.11 -7.45 -11.26
C ALA A 282 2.35 -7.14 -12.13
N TYR A 283 3.24 -8.13 -12.28
CA TYR A 283 4.43 -8.03 -13.11
C TYR A 283 4.07 -7.91 -14.60
N PHE A 284 3.18 -8.78 -15.11
CA PHE A 284 2.64 -8.70 -16.47
C PHE A 284 2.04 -7.33 -16.78
N LEU A 285 1.10 -6.86 -15.94
CA LEU A 285 0.42 -5.59 -16.15
C LEU A 285 1.40 -4.41 -16.21
N TYR A 286 2.42 -4.42 -15.36
CA TYR A 286 3.44 -3.38 -15.38
C TYR A 286 4.27 -3.40 -16.65
N LEU A 287 4.76 -4.57 -17.07
CA LEU A 287 5.58 -4.71 -18.26
C LEU A 287 4.79 -4.40 -19.53
N ALA A 288 3.63 -5.03 -19.72
CA ALA A 288 2.84 -4.91 -20.93
C ALA A 288 2.18 -3.53 -21.06
N PHE A 289 1.59 -3.00 -19.98
CA PHE A 289 0.68 -1.84 -20.08
C PHE A 289 1.14 -0.62 -19.26
N GLY A 290 2.17 -0.75 -18.43
CA GLY A 290 2.60 0.28 -17.49
C GLY A 290 3.02 1.59 -18.13
N LYS A 291 3.62 1.56 -19.32
CA LYS A 291 4.09 2.76 -20.04
C LYS A 291 2.95 3.74 -20.30
N TRP A 292 1.80 3.22 -20.76
CA TRP A 292 0.69 4.04 -21.24
C TRP A 292 -0.47 4.19 -20.24
N ASN A 293 -0.50 3.38 -19.17
CA ASN A 293 -1.61 3.35 -18.22
C ASN A 293 -1.23 3.75 -16.78
N LYS A 294 -0.11 4.47 -16.57
CA LYS A 294 0.50 4.74 -15.25
C LYS A 294 -0.47 5.11 -14.12
N LYS A 295 -1.43 6.02 -14.36
CA LYS A 295 -2.35 6.52 -13.33
C LYS A 295 -3.31 5.44 -12.83
N ASN A 296 -3.86 4.64 -13.76
CA ASN A 296 -4.97 3.73 -13.48
C ASN A 296 -4.63 2.25 -13.71
N LEU A 297 -3.35 1.92 -13.96
CA LEU A 297 -2.88 0.58 -14.31
C LEU A 297 -3.48 -0.53 -13.42
N TRP A 298 -3.41 -0.33 -12.11
CA TRP A 298 -3.85 -1.35 -11.15
C TRP A 298 -5.37 -1.43 -11.02
N VAL A 299 -6.07 -0.31 -11.26
CA VAL A 299 -7.54 -0.27 -11.27
C VAL A 299 -8.07 -1.02 -12.49
N LYS A 300 -7.51 -0.72 -13.68
CA LYS A 300 -7.73 -1.45 -14.93
C LYS A 300 -7.46 -2.94 -14.77
N GLY A 301 -6.32 -3.29 -14.15
CA GLY A 301 -5.95 -4.67 -13.86
C GLY A 301 -6.97 -5.41 -12.99
N GLY A 302 -7.47 -4.75 -11.94
CA GLY A 302 -8.48 -5.35 -11.04
C GLY A 302 -9.88 -5.47 -11.65
N LYS A 303 -10.12 -4.83 -12.81
CA LYS A 303 -11.39 -4.86 -13.55
C LYS A 303 -11.35 -5.79 -14.76
N CYS A 304 -10.23 -5.83 -15.45
CA CYS A 304 -10.05 -6.62 -16.67
C CYS A 304 -9.60 -8.06 -16.39
N PHE A 305 -9.18 -8.39 -15.17
CA PHE A 305 -8.70 -9.73 -14.82
C PHE A 305 -9.38 -10.29 -13.56
N LEU A 306 -9.46 -11.61 -13.51
CA LEU A 306 -9.87 -12.42 -12.37
C LEU A 306 -8.75 -13.40 -12.01
N ILE A 307 -8.68 -13.80 -10.74
CA ILE A 307 -7.83 -14.91 -10.27
C ILE A 307 -8.70 -15.81 -9.41
N ASN A 308 -8.82 -17.07 -9.79
CA ASN A 308 -9.73 -18.03 -9.18
C ASN A 308 -11.18 -17.50 -9.12
N GLY A 309 -11.64 -16.88 -10.21
CA GLY A 309 -12.97 -16.28 -10.34
C GLY A 309 -13.21 -15.03 -9.49
N LYS A 310 -12.17 -14.47 -8.84
CA LYS A 310 -12.29 -13.28 -7.99
C LYS A 310 -11.45 -12.11 -8.50
N ALA A 311 -11.99 -10.90 -8.34
CA ALA A 311 -11.27 -9.68 -8.68
C ALA A 311 -10.01 -9.54 -7.80
N PRO A 312 -8.82 -9.35 -8.40
CA PRO A 312 -7.58 -9.19 -7.66
C PRO A 312 -7.60 -7.99 -6.71
N HIS A 313 -6.89 -8.12 -5.59
CA HIS A 313 -6.80 -7.03 -4.62
C HIS A 313 -5.81 -5.94 -5.09
N ILE A 314 -6.30 -4.75 -5.44
CA ILE A 314 -5.49 -3.67 -6.07
C ILE A 314 -4.24 -3.31 -5.24
N ALA A 315 -4.34 -3.27 -3.90
CA ALA A 315 -3.18 -2.96 -3.06
C ALA A 315 -2.09 -4.06 -3.13
N CYS A 316 -2.50 -5.32 -3.35
CA CYS A 316 -1.57 -6.44 -3.52
C CYS A 316 -0.83 -6.40 -4.85
N PHE A 317 -1.40 -5.78 -5.90
CA PHE A 317 -0.63 -5.50 -7.12
C PHE A 317 0.51 -4.52 -6.86
N LYS A 318 0.22 -3.39 -6.19
CA LYS A 318 1.22 -2.37 -5.86
C LYS A 318 2.33 -2.95 -4.99
N SER A 319 1.99 -3.69 -3.93
CA SER A 319 2.98 -4.28 -3.03
C SER A 319 3.76 -5.42 -3.69
N GLY A 320 3.10 -6.29 -4.44
CA GLY A 320 3.71 -7.40 -5.16
C GLY A 320 4.75 -6.94 -6.18
N TYR A 321 4.38 -6.01 -7.06
CA TYR A 321 5.30 -5.39 -8.01
C TYR A 321 6.45 -4.64 -7.31
N SER A 322 6.15 -3.84 -6.29
CA SER A 322 7.17 -3.09 -5.55
C SER A 322 8.22 -4.00 -4.90
N SER A 323 7.80 -5.19 -4.45
CA SER A 323 8.71 -6.21 -3.91
C SER A 323 9.68 -6.72 -4.98
N ILE A 324 9.18 -7.07 -6.18
CA ILE A 324 10.02 -7.55 -7.29
C ILE A 324 11.06 -6.49 -7.66
N LYS A 325 10.62 -5.23 -7.76
CA LYS A 325 11.50 -4.10 -8.08
C LYS A 325 12.58 -3.88 -7.01
N ARG A 326 12.19 -3.84 -5.73
CA ARG A 326 13.14 -3.63 -4.61
C ARG A 326 14.18 -4.72 -4.50
N LEU A 327 13.80 -5.96 -4.81
CA LEU A 327 14.69 -7.12 -4.77
C LEU A 327 15.60 -7.24 -6.02
N GLY A 328 15.46 -6.34 -7.00
CA GLY A 328 16.25 -6.38 -8.23
C GLY A 328 15.95 -7.61 -9.10
N TRP A 329 14.70 -8.07 -9.07
CA TRP A 329 14.26 -9.27 -9.79
C TRP A 329 13.64 -8.99 -11.15
N MET A 330 13.59 -7.73 -11.59
CA MET A 330 12.90 -7.33 -12.81
C MET A 330 13.32 -8.13 -14.05
N ASP A 331 14.58 -8.54 -14.17
CA ASP A 331 15.09 -9.29 -15.33
C ASP A 331 15.10 -10.80 -15.13
N ARG A 332 14.74 -11.30 -13.93
CA ARG A 332 14.88 -12.72 -13.55
C ARG A 332 13.63 -13.32 -12.94
N PHE A 333 12.57 -12.54 -12.74
CA PHE A 333 11.36 -12.96 -12.04
C PHE A 333 10.53 -13.97 -12.84
N ASP A 334 10.22 -13.65 -14.09
CA ASP A 334 9.71 -14.59 -15.09
C ASP A 334 10.23 -14.12 -16.46
N THR A 335 11.33 -14.74 -16.90
CA THR A 335 12.03 -14.35 -18.13
C THR A 335 11.18 -14.58 -19.38
N ARG A 336 10.30 -15.58 -19.36
CA ARG A 336 9.41 -15.90 -20.47
C ARG A 336 8.30 -14.86 -20.59
N LEU A 337 7.63 -14.57 -19.49
CA LEU A 337 6.59 -13.54 -19.45
C LEU A 337 7.16 -12.17 -19.79
N LYS A 338 8.39 -11.89 -19.35
CA LYS A 338 9.13 -10.68 -19.73
C LYS A 338 9.36 -10.61 -21.24
N ALA A 339 9.88 -11.68 -21.86
CA ALA A 339 10.12 -11.73 -23.30
C ALA A 339 8.83 -11.50 -24.10
N ILE A 340 7.71 -12.13 -23.70
CA ILE A 340 6.38 -11.90 -24.32
C ILE A 340 5.99 -10.41 -24.24
N CYS A 341 6.20 -9.78 -23.09
CA CYS A 341 5.86 -8.35 -22.91
C CYS A 341 6.81 -7.41 -23.65
N GLU A 342 8.09 -7.75 -23.79
CA GLU A 342 9.08 -6.96 -24.51
C GLU A 342 8.83 -7.02 -26.02
N GLU A 343 8.53 -8.22 -26.54
CA GLU A 343 8.10 -8.43 -27.92
C GLU A 343 6.80 -7.66 -28.21
N PHE A 344 5.79 -7.78 -27.35
CA PHE A 344 4.56 -6.99 -27.47
C PHE A 344 4.80 -5.48 -27.47
N ASN A 345 5.86 -5.01 -26.79
CA ASN A 345 6.18 -3.59 -26.70
C ASN A 345 7.17 -3.09 -27.75
N HIS A 346 7.59 -3.93 -28.70
CA HIS A 346 8.63 -3.63 -29.69
C HIS A 346 9.91 -3.09 -29.02
N ILE A 347 10.24 -3.64 -27.85
CA ILE A 347 11.48 -3.32 -27.15
C ILE A 347 12.56 -4.20 -27.78
N GLU A 348 13.26 -3.66 -28.78
CA GLU A 348 14.46 -4.32 -29.30
C GLU A 348 15.46 -4.51 -28.16
N GLU A 349 16.09 -5.69 -28.11
CA GLU A 349 17.37 -5.89 -27.45
C GLU A 349 18.43 -5.06 -28.18
N THR A 350 18.33 -3.73 -28.11
CA THR A 350 19.52 -2.88 -28.22
C THR A 350 20.52 -3.48 -27.26
N ALA A 351 21.75 -3.68 -27.74
CA ALA A 351 22.87 -4.28 -27.03
C ALA A 351 23.17 -3.58 -25.69
N LYS A 352 22.23 -3.67 -24.74
CA LYS A 352 22.48 -3.62 -23.33
C LYS A 352 23.52 -4.68 -23.17
N GLU A 353 24.70 -4.23 -22.78
CA GLU A 353 25.78 -5.07 -22.29
C GLU A 353 25.13 -6.32 -21.71
N LYS A 354 25.49 -7.49 -22.25
CA LYS A 354 25.31 -8.75 -21.55
C LYS A 354 26.10 -8.62 -20.26
N VAL A 355 25.58 -7.84 -19.31
CA VAL A 355 25.80 -8.06 -17.90
C VAL A 355 25.17 -9.42 -17.75
N GLU A 356 26.00 -10.46 -17.92
CA GLU A 356 25.68 -11.80 -17.49
C GLU A 356 25.07 -11.62 -16.12
N ASN A 357 23.74 -11.74 -16.06
CA ASN A 357 23.03 -11.46 -14.84
C ASN A 357 23.23 -12.74 -14.01
N LYS A 358 24.44 -12.91 -13.46
CA LYS A 358 24.99 -14.13 -12.81
C LYS A 358 24.18 -14.63 -11.61
N GLY A 359 23.06 -13.99 -11.28
CA GLY A 359 22.15 -14.47 -10.27
C GLY A 359 21.06 -15.34 -10.89
N ARG A 360 20.67 -16.32 -10.08
CA ARG A 360 19.73 -17.40 -10.42
C ARG A 360 18.35 -16.90 -10.87
N ILE A 361 17.79 -17.57 -11.88
CA ILE A 361 16.42 -17.34 -12.36
C ILE A 361 15.40 -17.69 -11.26
N ILE A 362 14.35 -16.89 -11.15
CA ILE A 362 13.27 -17.09 -10.19
C ILE A 362 12.16 -17.88 -10.89
N HIS A 363 11.73 -19.00 -10.30
CA HIS A 363 10.66 -19.84 -10.86
C HIS A 363 9.48 -19.91 -9.89
N ILE A 364 8.89 -18.75 -9.59
CA ILE A 364 7.72 -18.63 -8.69
C ILE A 364 6.43 -18.79 -9.50
N GLY A 365 5.39 -19.38 -8.90
CA GLY A 365 4.05 -19.50 -9.50
C GLY A 365 3.93 -20.54 -10.61
N LYS A 366 4.98 -21.34 -10.87
CA LYS A 366 4.92 -22.48 -11.79
C LYS A 366 4.42 -23.73 -11.09
N GLU A 367 3.64 -24.53 -11.81
CA GLU A 367 3.08 -25.80 -11.32
C GLU A 367 4.09 -26.94 -11.39
N VAL A 368 5.12 -26.80 -12.24
CA VAL A 368 6.15 -27.81 -12.48
C VAL A 368 7.54 -27.37 -12.01
N PHE A 369 8.48 -28.32 -11.92
CA PHE A 369 9.86 -28.04 -11.54
C PHE A 369 10.64 -27.39 -12.69
N TYR A 370 11.51 -26.45 -12.37
CA TYR A 370 12.55 -26.02 -13.28
C TYR A 370 13.76 -26.95 -13.18
N SER A 371 14.36 -27.26 -14.32
CA SER A 371 15.61 -27.99 -14.44
C SER A 371 16.38 -27.52 -15.66
N ASP A 372 17.65 -27.17 -15.47
CA ASP A 372 18.62 -26.93 -16.55
C ASP A 372 19.40 -28.19 -16.94
N LYS A 373 19.07 -29.34 -16.33
CA LYS A 373 19.75 -30.61 -16.61
C LYS A 373 19.36 -31.10 -17.99
N SER A 374 20.33 -31.76 -18.63
CA SER A 374 20.15 -32.34 -19.96
C SER A 374 19.07 -33.43 -19.94
N GLU A 375 18.46 -33.68 -21.09
CA GLU A 375 17.43 -34.70 -21.24
C GLU A 375 17.95 -36.08 -20.82
N GLU A 376 19.20 -36.43 -21.12
CA GLU A 376 19.81 -37.69 -20.72
C GLU A 376 19.82 -37.87 -19.19
N LYS A 377 20.10 -36.80 -18.43
CA LYS A 377 20.07 -36.85 -16.97
C LYS A 377 18.66 -37.04 -16.42
N LYS A 378 17.67 -36.37 -17.03
CA LYS A 378 16.26 -36.55 -16.65
C LYS A 378 15.78 -37.97 -16.98
N GLN A 379 16.20 -38.53 -18.12
CA GLN A 379 15.91 -39.92 -18.51
C GLN A 379 16.58 -40.94 -17.58
N ALA A 380 17.81 -40.68 -17.13
CA ALA A 380 18.51 -41.52 -16.16
C ALA A 380 17.77 -41.55 -14.82
N VAL A 381 17.28 -40.40 -14.34
CA VAL A 381 16.44 -40.34 -13.13
C VAL A 381 15.16 -41.14 -13.31
N PHE A 382 14.46 -40.98 -14.43
CA PHE A 382 13.26 -41.76 -14.72
C PHE A 382 13.53 -43.27 -14.65
N SER A 383 14.59 -43.72 -15.31
CA SER A 383 15.01 -45.11 -15.33
C SER A 383 15.36 -45.63 -13.93
N GLY A 384 16.10 -44.84 -13.14
CA GLY A 384 16.43 -45.18 -11.75
C GLY A 384 15.21 -45.28 -10.85
N LEU A 385 14.25 -44.36 -10.99
CA LEU A 385 13.02 -44.38 -10.19
C LEU A 385 12.09 -45.54 -10.55
N ILE A 386 12.00 -45.93 -11.82
CA ILE A 386 11.25 -47.11 -12.27
C ILE A 386 11.91 -48.38 -11.75
N ASN A 387 13.22 -48.54 -11.97
CA ASN A 387 13.96 -49.75 -11.57
C ASN A 387 13.99 -49.93 -10.04
N GLY A 388 14.10 -48.84 -9.28
CA GLY A 388 14.00 -48.85 -7.83
C GLY A 388 12.59 -49.02 -7.27
N GLY A 389 11.57 -49.09 -8.13
CA GLY A 389 10.16 -49.25 -7.75
C GLY A 389 9.60 -48.06 -6.97
N TYR A 390 10.13 -46.85 -7.20
CA TYR A 390 9.72 -45.62 -6.52
C TYR A 390 8.49 -44.98 -7.16
N ILE A 391 8.37 -45.10 -8.48
CA ILE A 391 7.23 -44.61 -9.26
C ILE A 391 6.51 -45.77 -9.95
N SER A 392 5.25 -45.55 -10.34
CA SER A 392 4.44 -46.60 -10.98
C SER A 392 5.08 -47.13 -12.26
N PRO A 393 5.12 -48.46 -12.48
CA PRO A 393 5.55 -49.05 -13.76
C PRO A 393 4.72 -48.57 -14.94
N THR A 394 3.49 -48.10 -14.69
CA THR A 394 2.59 -47.52 -15.70
C THR A 394 2.91 -46.06 -16.03
N THR A 395 3.92 -45.45 -15.40
CA THR A 395 4.35 -44.07 -15.68
C THR A 395 5.22 -44.09 -16.93
N SER A 396 4.77 -43.45 -18.00
CA SER A 396 5.59 -43.26 -19.21
C SER A 396 6.64 -42.17 -18.99
N ILE A 397 7.67 -42.19 -19.83
CA ILE A 397 8.72 -41.16 -19.82
C ILE A 397 8.13 -39.77 -20.08
N ASP A 398 7.13 -39.64 -20.96
CA ASP A 398 6.47 -38.36 -21.25
C ASP A 398 5.75 -37.78 -20.03
N ILE A 399 5.10 -38.63 -19.23
CA ILE A 399 4.45 -38.21 -17.97
C ILE A 399 5.51 -37.70 -16.99
N PHE A 400 6.65 -38.37 -16.92
CA PHE A 400 7.75 -37.93 -16.07
C PHE A 400 8.37 -36.63 -16.56
N MET A 401 8.67 -36.51 -17.85
CA MET A 401 9.24 -35.29 -18.43
C MET A 401 8.31 -34.08 -18.30
N GLY A 402 6.99 -34.32 -18.28
CA GLY A 402 5.99 -33.29 -17.98
C GLY A 402 6.23 -32.55 -16.67
N ILE A 403 6.88 -33.16 -15.66
CA ILE A 403 7.17 -32.47 -14.39
C ILE A 403 8.22 -31.35 -14.53
N PHE A 404 8.82 -31.18 -15.72
CA PHE A 404 9.79 -30.12 -16.02
C PHE A 404 9.27 -29.09 -17.03
N ASP A 405 8.14 -29.35 -17.69
CA ASP A 405 7.57 -28.46 -18.70
C ASP A 405 6.04 -28.41 -18.62
N GLU A 406 5.52 -27.24 -18.25
CA GLU A 406 4.08 -27.01 -18.08
C GLU A 406 3.28 -27.22 -19.36
N THR A 407 3.89 -27.05 -20.54
CA THR A 407 3.19 -27.17 -21.83
C THR A 407 2.83 -28.61 -22.16
N VAL A 408 3.65 -29.56 -21.71
CA VAL A 408 3.45 -31.00 -21.92
C VAL A 408 3.02 -31.73 -20.63
N PHE A 409 2.95 -31.04 -19.49
CA PHE A 409 2.44 -31.58 -18.25
C PHE A 409 0.96 -31.97 -18.37
N THR A 410 0.68 -33.27 -18.29
CA THR A 410 -0.67 -33.84 -18.44
C THR A 410 -1.27 -34.29 -17.10
N ARG A 411 -0.50 -34.99 -16.28
CA ARG A 411 -0.95 -35.50 -14.97
C ARG A 411 0.22 -35.75 -14.00
N PRO A 412 -0.05 -35.82 -12.69
CA PRO A 412 0.98 -36.09 -11.69
C PRO A 412 1.57 -37.51 -11.80
N VAL A 413 2.87 -37.63 -11.54
CA VAL A 413 3.59 -38.90 -11.44
C VAL A 413 3.13 -39.65 -10.19
N LEU A 414 2.77 -40.93 -10.36
CA LEU A 414 2.33 -41.78 -9.26
C LEU A 414 3.53 -42.34 -8.49
N TRP A 415 3.75 -41.84 -7.28
CA TRP A 415 4.75 -42.29 -6.33
C TRP A 415 4.24 -43.49 -5.52
N ILE A 416 5.00 -44.58 -5.54
CA ILE A 416 4.62 -45.87 -4.92
C ILE A 416 5.03 -45.94 -3.45
N LYS A 417 6.16 -45.34 -3.09
CA LYS A 417 6.74 -45.44 -1.74
C LYS A 417 6.11 -44.41 -0.79
N SER A 418 6.68 -44.26 0.41
CA SER A 418 6.16 -43.33 1.41
C SER A 418 6.24 -41.87 0.96
N GLN A 419 5.38 -41.00 1.52
CA GLN A 419 5.47 -39.55 1.32
C GLN A 419 6.85 -39.01 1.72
N VAL A 420 7.45 -39.58 2.76
CA VAL A 420 8.75 -39.18 3.31
C VAL A 420 9.87 -39.44 2.29
N SER A 421 9.82 -40.55 1.55
CA SER A 421 10.81 -40.84 0.51
C SER A 421 10.65 -39.98 -0.73
N LEU A 422 9.42 -39.62 -1.10
CA LEU A 422 9.17 -38.62 -2.14
C LEU A 422 9.78 -37.27 -1.74
N MET A 423 9.50 -36.82 -0.52
CA MET A 423 10.02 -35.55 0.00
C MET A 423 11.55 -35.52 -0.03
N TYR A 424 12.17 -36.62 0.37
CA TYR A 424 13.62 -36.80 0.34
C TYR A 424 14.19 -36.69 -1.07
N PHE A 425 13.67 -37.47 -2.03
CA PHE A 425 14.12 -37.44 -3.41
C PHE A 425 13.95 -36.05 -4.05
N VAL A 426 12.78 -35.45 -3.93
CA VAL A 426 12.49 -34.13 -4.52
C VAL A 426 13.38 -33.07 -3.89
N TYR A 427 13.62 -33.14 -2.57
CA TYR A 427 14.51 -32.20 -1.89
C TYR A 427 15.94 -32.28 -2.41
N LEU A 428 16.50 -33.48 -2.50
CA LEU A 428 17.86 -33.66 -3.02
C LEU A 428 17.96 -33.23 -4.48
N SER A 429 16.99 -33.63 -5.31
CA SER A 429 17.07 -33.45 -6.76
C SER A 429 16.76 -32.02 -7.21
N PHE A 430 15.73 -31.39 -6.65
CA PHE A 430 15.14 -30.18 -7.27
C PHE A 430 15.23 -28.91 -6.41
N ARG A 431 15.55 -29.01 -5.11
CA ARG A 431 15.56 -27.84 -4.21
C ARG A 431 16.59 -26.79 -4.60
N ALA A 432 17.72 -27.26 -5.12
CA ALA A 432 18.83 -26.44 -5.56
C ALA A 432 18.51 -25.63 -6.81
N ASP A 433 17.49 -26.00 -7.59
CA ASP A 433 17.03 -25.26 -8.79
C ASP A 433 15.66 -24.59 -8.57
N ASN A 434 14.87 -25.05 -7.60
CA ASN A 434 13.54 -24.53 -7.27
C ASN A 434 13.47 -24.05 -5.81
N PRO A 435 13.88 -22.81 -5.50
CA PRO A 435 13.97 -22.36 -4.12
C PRO A 435 12.65 -21.82 -3.57
N PHE A 436 11.69 -21.56 -4.45
CA PHE A 436 10.36 -21.03 -4.15
C PHE A 436 9.29 -21.98 -4.69
N ASP A 437 8.12 -21.98 -4.04
CA ASP A 437 6.98 -22.85 -4.33
C ASP A 437 7.34 -24.34 -4.43
N PHE A 438 8.46 -24.70 -3.82
CA PHE A 438 9.11 -25.99 -3.97
C PHE A 438 8.18 -27.15 -3.60
N TRP A 439 7.51 -27.05 -2.45
CA TRP A 439 6.55 -28.05 -2.01
C TRP A 439 5.21 -27.98 -2.75
N THR A 440 4.85 -26.81 -3.29
CA THR A 440 3.68 -26.65 -4.15
C THR A 440 3.86 -27.42 -5.45
N LYS A 441 5.04 -27.27 -6.10
CA LYS A 441 5.43 -28.05 -7.28
C LYS A 441 5.47 -29.55 -6.99
N CYS A 442 6.00 -29.94 -5.83
CA CYS A 442 5.99 -31.34 -5.40
C CYS A 442 4.55 -31.89 -5.34
N ALA A 443 3.64 -31.17 -4.68
CA ALA A 443 2.25 -31.58 -4.55
C ALA A 443 1.46 -31.57 -5.87
N ASN A 444 1.88 -30.75 -6.84
CA ASN A 444 1.25 -30.69 -8.16
C ASN A 444 1.80 -31.78 -9.10
N CYS A 445 3.11 -32.02 -9.10
CA CYS A 445 3.77 -32.96 -10.00
C CYS A 445 3.69 -34.42 -9.55
N PHE A 446 3.40 -34.68 -8.27
CA PHE A 446 3.38 -36.03 -7.72
C PHE A 446 2.09 -36.33 -6.95
N GLN A 447 1.71 -37.60 -6.95
CA GLN A 447 0.61 -38.15 -6.16
C GLN A 447 1.06 -39.47 -5.52
N ILE A 448 0.48 -39.85 -4.38
CA ILE A 448 0.84 -41.09 -3.65
C ILE A 448 -0.23 -42.17 -3.92
N ARG A 449 0.08 -43.44 -3.65
CA ARG A 449 -0.88 -44.57 -3.72
C ARG A 449 -2.24 -44.19 -3.14
N GLU A 450 -3.30 -44.64 -3.83
CA GLU A 450 -4.73 -44.26 -3.70
C GLU A 450 -5.19 -43.01 -4.47
N GLY A 451 -4.30 -42.29 -5.19
CA GLY A 451 -4.69 -41.09 -5.95
C GLY A 451 -5.06 -39.90 -5.08
N LYS A 452 -4.73 -39.95 -3.78
CA LYS A 452 -4.95 -38.86 -2.84
C LYS A 452 -3.92 -37.74 -3.09
N PRO A 453 -4.35 -36.47 -3.14
CA PRO A 453 -3.45 -35.34 -3.28
C PRO A 453 -2.53 -35.22 -2.07
N ILE A 454 -1.28 -34.82 -2.32
CA ILE A 454 -0.29 -34.65 -1.27
C ILE A 454 -0.67 -33.46 -0.37
N ASN A 455 -0.76 -33.68 0.94
CA ASN A 455 -1.05 -32.61 1.89
C ASN A 455 0.17 -31.65 2.01
N ARG A 456 0.02 -30.44 1.47
CA ARG A 456 1.05 -29.38 1.43
C ARG A 456 1.59 -28.98 2.80
N GLU A 457 0.74 -28.92 3.83
CA GLU A 457 1.12 -28.52 5.19
C GLU A 457 1.98 -29.59 5.87
N SER A 458 1.68 -30.86 5.59
CA SER A 458 2.43 -32.00 6.12
C SER A 458 3.85 -32.12 5.55
N LEU A 459 4.09 -31.70 4.30
CA LEU A 459 5.40 -31.76 3.66
C LEU A 459 6.44 -30.91 4.40
N ARG A 460 6.08 -29.68 4.80
CA ARG A 460 7.04 -28.76 5.44
C ARG A 460 7.43 -29.24 6.84
N CYS A 461 6.48 -29.71 7.62
CA CYS A 461 6.69 -30.16 9.00
C CYS A 461 7.42 -31.53 9.05
N ASN A 462 7.03 -32.47 8.20
CA ASN A 462 7.60 -33.83 8.22
C ASN A 462 9.04 -33.86 7.71
N PHE A 463 9.42 -33.00 6.75
CA PHE A 463 10.80 -32.96 6.24
C PHE A 463 11.78 -32.37 7.27
N ARG A 464 11.34 -31.35 8.03
CA ARG A 464 12.15 -30.75 9.09
C ARG A 464 12.64 -31.81 10.09
N SER A 465 11.83 -32.83 10.38
CA SER A 465 12.21 -33.95 11.26
C SER A 465 13.36 -34.82 10.70
N ILE A 466 13.44 -34.99 9.38
CA ILE A 466 14.53 -35.74 8.73
C ILE A 466 15.84 -34.95 8.83
N ILE A 467 15.79 -33.65 8.52
CA ILE A 467 16.94 -32.75 8.62
C ILE A 467 17.42 -32.66 10.07
N SER A 468 16.52 -32.46 11.03
CA SER A 468 16.87 -32.28 12.45
C SER A 468 17.47 -33.53 13.09
N LYS A 469 17.16 -34.72 12.55
CA LYS A 469 17.72 -36.01 13.01
C LYS A 469 19.01 -36.41 12.29
N GLY A 470 19.56 -35.55 11.42
CA GLY A 470 20.82 -35.82 10.71
C GLY A 470 20.75 -36.99 9.73
N LYS A 471 19.56 -37.42 9.30
CA LYS A 471 19.37 -38.61 8.45
C LYS A 471 19.48 -38.32 6.94
N LEU A 472 19.97 -37.14 6.56
CA LEU A 472 19.99 -36.74 5.16
C LEU A 472 20.91 -37.63 4.30
N ASP A 473 21.96 -38.20 4.88
CA ASP A 473 22.90 -39.06 4.15
C ASP A 473 22.58 -40.56 4.23
N THR A 474 21.68 -40.97 5.12
CA THR A 474 21.46 -42.39 5.48
C THR A 474 20.03 -42.87 5.34
N TYR A 475 19.10 -41.99 4.90
CA TYR A 475 17.67 -42.33 4.83
C TYR A 475 17.33 -43.34 3.72
N ASP A 476 17.78 -43.09 2.48
CA ASP A 476 17.62 -44.00 1.34
C ASP A 476 18.80 -43.81 0.38
N ILE A 477 19.73 -44.78 0.40
CA ILE A 477 21.01 -44.71 -0.33
C ILE A 477 20.77 -44.68 -1.84
N GLU A 478 19.77 -45.42 -2.33
CA GLU A 478 19.50 -45.54 -3.76
C GLU A 478 18.82 -44.27 -4.30
N LEU A 479 17.86 -43.69 -3.57
CA LEU A 479 17.31 -42.36 -3.92
C LEU A 479 18.38 -41.26 -3.89
N LYS A 480 19.29 -41.32 -2.91
CA LYS A 480 20.41 -40.39 -2.84
C LYS A 480 21.32 -40.54 -4.05
N ARG A 481 21.67 -41.76 -4.44
CA ARG A 481 22.47 -42.05 -5.64
C ARG A 481 21.82 -41.47 -6.89
N ILE A 482 20.51 -41.72 -7.10
CA ILE A 482 19.75 -41.19 -8.24
C ILE A 482 19.77 -39.65 -8.25
N ALA A 483 19.58 -39.02 -7.08
CA ALA A 483 19.59 -37.55 -6.96
C ALA A 483 21.00 -36.94 -7.14
N ASP A 484 22.04 -37.60 -6.65
CA ASP A 484 23.43 -37.17 -6.79
C ASP A 484 23.90 -37.26 -8.24
N GLU A 485 23.53 -38.33 -8.95
CA GLU A 485 23.79 -38.49 -10.39
C GLU A 485 23.10 -37.38 -11.21
N TYR A 486 21.85 -37.08 -10.89
CA TYR A 486 21.10 -35.99 -11.51
C TYR A 486 21.78 -34.62 -11.31
N ASN A 487 22.23 -34.34 -10.08
CA ASN A 487 22.89 -33.09 -9.74
C ASN A 487 24.37 -33.03 -10.14
N SER A 488 24.95 -34.17 -10.58
CA SER A 488 26.38 -34.30 -10.83
C SER A 488 27.23 -33.99 -9.59
N CYS A 489 26.73 -34.37 -8.42
CA CYS A 489 27.44 -34.28 -7.16
C CYS A 489 28.41 -35.46 -7.01
N THR A 490 29.51 -35.45 -7.76
CA THR A 490 30.73 -36.09 -7.29
C THR A 490 31.22 -35.27 -6.09
N ILE A 491 31.26 -35.92 -4.92
CA ILE A 491 31.61 -35.38 -3.60
C ILE A 491 32.55 -34.14 -3.64
N LYS A 492 32.01 -33.01 -3.16
CA LYS A 492 32.59 -31.69 -2.79
C LYS A 492 32.13 -30.49 -3.63
N LYS A 493 31.14 -29.75 -3.10
CA LYS A 493 31.09 -28.28 -3.19
C LYS A 493 30.69 -27.70 -1.84
N GLU A 494 31.50 -26.77 -1.33
CA GLU A 494 31.21 -26.02 -0.11
C GLU A 494 29.95 -25.14 -0.29
N ALA A 495 29.16 -25.02 0.78
CA ALA A 495 27.92 -24.25 0.79
C ALA A 495 28.17 -22.78 0.46
N THR A 496 27.43 -22.25 -0.51
CA THR A 496 27.55 -20.85 -0.93
C THR A 496 26.82 -19.92 0.05
N ALA A 497 27.19 -18.64 0.06
CA ALA A 497 26.56 -17.62 0.92
C ALA A 497 25.03 -17.47 0.69
N SER A 498 24.53 -17.89 -0.48
CA SER A 498 23.09 -17.98 -0.79
C SER A 498 22.38 -19.01 0.07
N ASP A 499 23.03 -20.15 0.35
CA ASP A 499 22.47 -21.23 1.16
C ASP A 499 22.36 -20.84 2.65
N ARG A 500 23.26 -19.97 3.12
CA ARG A 500 23.19 -19.37 4.47
C ARG A 500 22.03 -18.38 4.61
N LYS A 501 21.70 -17.61 3.56
CA LYS A 501 20.54 -16.71 3.56
C LYS A 501 19.20 -17.44 3.45
N ALA A 502 19.14 -18.59 2.76
CA ALA A 502 17.94 -19.42 2.74
C ALA A 502 17.64 -20.06 4.12
N LYS A 503 18.68 -20.30 4.93
CA LYS A 503 18.56 -20.75 6.33
C LYS A 503 17.82 -19.73 7.22
N ALA A 504 17.99 -18.43 6.95
CA ALA A 504 17.32 -17.35 7.68
C ALA A 504 15.82 -17.17 7.34
N TYR A 505 15.31 -17.84 6.30
CA TYR A 505 13.87 -17.94 6.02
C TYR A 505 13.23 -19.22 6.60
N ILE A 506 14.05 -20.06 7.25
CA ILE A 506 13.62 -21.35 7.83
C ILE A 506 13.52 -21.28 9.37
N THR A 507 14.26 -20.38 10.02
CA THR A 507 13.81 -19.72 11.26
C THR A 507 12.75 -18.69 10.92
#